data_AF-A0A922M382-F1
#
_entry.id   AF-A0A922M382-F1
#
_cell.length_a   1.000
_cell.length_b   1.000
_cell.length_c   1.000
_cell.angle_alpha   90.00
_cell.angle_beta   90.00
_cell.angle_gamma   90.00
#
_symmetry.space_group_name_H-M   'P 1'
#
loop_
_entity.id
_entity.type
_entity.pdbx_description
1 polymer ?
#
loop_
_entity_poly.entity_id
_entity_poly.type
_entity_poly.pdbx_seq_one_letter_code
_entity_poly.pdbx_strand_id
1 'polypeptide(L)'
;MAPHPYISWRQMYMARPRVHLHGVYISKTTYVRHGDKCYQNEFYQSWFLIDYYRYIRFFADGTVLMWTTPDEPQSCVSHLKNRQFKHGLGIMPGHYRVVGEKVVIVVKRVNQEKKPVAASNTRFRSRHKEIEQQQEQTFHVELELSGSRSARNSRMEWRHYAACTRRDQWTQFELTPGKFPPFRFKLNTDPLLSPAEILDSGL
;
A
#
# COMPACT_ATOMS: atom_id res chain seq x y z
N MET A 1 17.54 -27.27 -23.51
CA MET A 1 16.35 -26.93 -22.70
C MET A 1 16.65 -27.34 -21.26
N ALA A 2 16.73 -26.41 -20.32
CA ALA A 2 16.91 -26.77 -18.91
C ALA A 2 15.64 -27.49 -18.41
N PRO A 3 15.77 -28.62 -17.69
CA PRO A 3 14.62 -29.33 -17.14
C PRO A 3 13.86 -28.42 -16.17
N HIS A 4 12.53 -28.43 -16.25
CA HIS A 4 11.72 -27.67 -15.30
C HIS A 4 11.91 -28.25 -13.89
N PRO A 5 11.90 -27.42 -12.83
CA PRO A 5 12.19 -27.88 -11.45
C PRO A 5 11.07 -28.73 -10.83
N TYR A 6 10.03 -29.08 -11.59
CA TYR A 6 8.86 -29.82 -11.11
C TYR A 6 8.83 -31.23 -11.69
N ILE A 7 8.36 -32.21 -10.94
CA ILE A 7 8.29 -33.61 -11.43
C ILE A 7 6.95 -33.88 -12.13
N SER A 8 5.91 -33.10 -11.79
CA SER A 8 4.57 -33.21 -12.41
C SER A 8 3.87 -31.86 -12.50
N TRP A 9 2.90 -31.75 -13.41
CA TRP A 9 2.01 -30.58 -13.51
C TRP A 9 1.26 -30.29 -12.21
N ARG A 10 0.86 -31.34 -11.47
CA ARG A 10 0.24 -31.20 -10.14
C ARG A 10 1.19 -30.53 -9.16
N GLN A 11 2.44 -30.99 -9.11
CA GLN A 11 3.46 -30.39 -8.25
C GLN A 11 3.74 -28.94 -8.67
N MET A 12 3.83 -28.64 -9.97
CA MET A 12 3.98 -27.26 -10.45
C MET A 12 2.78 -26.39 -10.05
N TYR A 13 1.55 -26.88 -10.25
CA TYR A 13 0.33 -26.14 -9.94
C TYR A 13 0.25 -25.78 -8.46
N MET A 14 0.62 -26.72 -7.58
CA MET A 14 0.67 -26.51 -6.15
C MET A 14 1.86 -25.64 -5.76
N ALA A 15 3.07 -25.95 -6.22
CA ALA A 15 4.30 -25.35 -5.73
C ALA A 15 4.49 -23.90 -6.17
N ARG A 16 4.04 -23.53 -7.38
CA ARG A 16 4.27 -22.19 -7.95
C ARG A 16 3.64 -21.09 -7.07
N PRO A 17 4.43 -20.11 -6.59
CA PRO A 17 3.92 -18.98 -5.83
C PRO A 17 2.91 -18.16 -6.65
N ARG A 18 1.82 -17.73 -6.01
CA ARG A 18 0.75 -16.92 -6.62
C ARG A 18 0.20 -15.93 -5.61
N VAL A 19 -0.08 -14.72 -6.06
CA VAL A 19 -0.83 -13.76 -5.27
C VAL A 19 -2.29 -14.20 -5.13
N HIS A 20 -2.89 -13.87 -4.00
CA HIS A 20 -4.32 -14.09 -3.78
C HIS A 20 -5.12 -12.90 -4.32
N LEU A 21 -6.11 -13.18 -5.17
CA LEU A 21 -6.91 -12.16 -5.88
C LEU A 21 -8.25 -11.84 -5.20
N HIS A 22 -8.67 -12.70 -4.27
CA HIS A 22 -10.01 -12.70 -3.66
C HIS A 22 -10.07 -11.99 -2.30
N GLY A 23 -9.01 -11.28 -1.94
CA GLY A 23 -8.87 -10.56 -0.68
C GLY A 23 -7.82 -9.46 -0.78
N VAL A 24 -7.43 -8.90 0.35
CA VAL A 24 -6.47 -7.81 0.46
C VAL A 24 -5.28 -8.23 1.33
N TYR A 25 -4.10 -7.72 1.02
CA TYR A 25 -2.91 -7.83 1.86
C TYR A 25 -2.81 -6.58 2.73
N ILE A 26 -2.69 -6.77 4.04
CA ILE A 26 -2.71 -5.67 5.03
C ILE A 26 -1.40 -5.70 5.83
N SER A 27 -0.75 -4.55 5.95
CA SER A 27 0.40 -4.31 6.83
C SER A 27 0.04 -3.17 7.78
N LYS A 28 0.05 -3.44 9.09
CA LYS A 28 -0.20 -2.44 10.15
C LYS A 28 1.14 -1.96 10.69
N THR A 29 1.34 -0.65 10.73
CA THR A 29 2.51 -0.01 11.34
C THR A 29 2.02 0.93 12.43
N THR A 30 2.58 0.79 13.61
CA THR A 30 2.25 1.65 14.76
C THR A 30 3.48 2.45 15.13
N TYR A 31 3.35 3.76 15.30
CA TYR A 31 4.43 4.57 15.85
C TYR A 31 3.92 5.51 16.93
N VAL A 32 4.85 5.86 17.82
CA VAL A 32 4.63 6.82 18.89
C VAL A 32 4.97 8.20 18.36
N ARG A 33 4.01 9.12 18.41
CA ARG A 33 4.20 10.54 18.15
C ARG A 33 4.15 11.30 19.46
N HIS A 34 5.15 12.14 19.69
CA HIS A 34 5.10 13.10 20.77
C HIS A 34 4.11 14.23 20.46
N GLY A 35 3.23 14.52 21.41
CA GLY A 35 2.34 15.68 21.37
C GLY A 35 3.09 16.98 21.59
N ASP A 36 2.40 18.08 21.26
CA ASP A 36 2.94 19.42 21.51
C ASP A 36 3.07 19.66 23.01
N LYS A 37 4.15 20.35 23.40
CA LYS A 37 4.38 20.69 24.81
C LYS A 37 3.30 21.67 25.28
N CYS A 38 2.76 21.44 26.47
CA CYS A 38 1.87 22.41 27.08
C CYS A 38 2.68 23.64 27.53
N TYR A 39 2.33 24.84 27.04
CA TYR A 39 3.02 26.08 27.43
C TYR A 39 2.96 26.37 28.94
N GLN A 40 1.96 25.83 29.65
CA GLN A 40 1.77 26.05 31.08
C GLN A 40 2.51 25.02 31.96
N ASN A 41 2.90 23.88 31.40
CA ASN A 41 3.56 22.83 32.16
C ASN A 41 4.57 22.07 31.29
N GLU A 42 5.84 22.48 31.37
CA GLU A 42 6.93 21.89 30.59
C GLU A 42 7.21 20.42 30.92
N PHE A 43 6.74 19.94 32.07
CA PHE A 43 6.91 18.56 32.53
C PHE A 43 5.82 17.60 32.00
N TYR A 44 4.78 18.11 31.35
CA TYR A 44 3.71 17.30 30.80
C TYR A 44 3.73 17.31 29.27
N GLN A 45 3.95 16.14 28.69
CA GLN A 45 3.85 15.92 27.25
C GLN A 45 2.97 14.70 26.98
N SER A 46 1.97 14.88 26.11
CA SER A 46 1.12 13.77 25.67
C SER A 46 1.86 12.89 24.66
N TRP A 47 1.56 11.59 24.68
CA TRP A 47 2.10 10.61 23.74
C TRP A 47 0.93 10.03 22.97
N PHE A 48 1.03 10.02 21.63
CA PHE A 48 0.01 9.49 20.74
C PHE A 48 0.52 8.22 20.10
N LEU A 49 -0.24 7.14 20.22
CA LEU A 49 -0.01 5.93 19.46
C LEU A 49 -0.81 6.03 18.16
N ILE A 50 -0.11 6.07 17.02
CA ILE A 50 -0.75 6.25 15.72
C ILE A 50 -0.56 4.99 14.89
N ASP A 51 -1.69 4.43 14.44
CA ASP A 51 -1.74 3.29 13.56
C ASP A 51 -1.90 3.74 12.10
N TYR A 52 -1.10 3.13 11.23
CA TYR A 52 -1.21 3.26 9.78
C TYR A 52 -1.33 1.88 9.15
N TYR A 53 -2.23 1.77 8.20
CA TYR A 53 -2.46 0.55 7.44
C TYR A 53 -2.05 0.76 6.00
N ARG A 54 -1.29 -0.20 5.48
CA ARG A 54 -1.00 -0.34 4.05
C ARG A 54 -1.79 -1.51 3.51
N TYR A 55 -2.58 -1.24 2.48
CA TYR A 55 -3.41 -2.20 1.79
C TYR A 55 -2.88 -2.43 0.38
N ILE A 56 -2.82 -3.69 -0.05
CA ILE A 56 -2.51 -4.07 -1.43
C ILE A 56 -3.59 -5.03 -1.92
N ARG A 57 -4.25 -4.67 -3.03
CA ARG A 57 -5.24 -5.51 -3.70
C ARG A 57 -4.78 -5.85 -5.11
N PHE A 58 -4.68 -7.15 -5.39
CA PHE A 58 -4.34 -7.68 -6.72
C PHE A 58 -5.58 -8.10 -7.51
N PHE A 59 -5.52 -7.94 -8.83
CA PHE A 59 -6.55 -8.34 -9.78
C PHE A 59 -5.99 -9.24 -10.89
N ALA A 60 -6.83 -10.11 -11.45
CA ALA A 60 -6.42 -11.17 -12.39
C ALA A 60 -5.76 -10.66 -13.68
N ASP A 61 -6.01 -9.42 -14.05
CA ASP A 61 -5.47 -8.75 -15.24
C ASP A 61 -4.06 -8.18 -15.03
N GLY A 62 -3.48 -8.36 -13.84
CA GLY A 62 -2.18 -7.78 -13.49
C GLY A 62 -2.26 -6.34 -12.97
N THR A 63 -3.46 -5.80 -12.71
CA THR A 63 -3.60 -4.52 -12.01
C THR A 63 -3.52 -4.67 -10.50
N VAL A 64 -3.06 -3.62 -9.83
CA VAL A 64 -2.96 -3.56 -8.37
C VAL A 64 -3.40 -2.20 -7.87
N LEU A 65 -4.03 -2.18 -6.70
CA LEU A 65 -4.29 -0.96 -5.93
C LEU A 65 -3.46 -1.01 -4.65
N MET A 66 -2.74 0.07 -4.37
CA MET A 66 -2.04 0.29 -3.11
C MET A 66 -2.66 1.48 -2.39
N TRP A 67 -2.89 1.36 -1.08
CA TRP A 67 -3.44 2.45 -0.28
C TRP A 67 -2.79 2.49 1.10
N THR A 68 -2.37 3.68 1.52
CA THR A 68 -1.86 3.92 2.88
C THR A 68 -2.78 4.91 3.57
N THR A 69 -3.40 4.51 4.67
CA THR A 69 -4.34 5.32 5.44
C THR A 69 -4.29 4.96 6.93
N PRO A 70 -4.56 5.90 7.85
CA PRO A 70 -4.79 5.56 9.26
C PRO A 70 -6.10 4.79 9.51
N ASP A 71 -6.98 4.71 8.51
CA ASP A 71 -8.29 4.07 8.66
C ASP A 71 -8.19 2.55 8.79
N GLU A 72 -9.00 1.99 9.68
CA GLU A 72 -9.04 0.55 9.96
C GLU A 72 -9.60 -0.27 8.78
N PRO A 73 -9.28 -1.58 8.71
CA PRO A 73 -9.67 -2.41 7.58
C PRO A 73 -11.17 -2.45 7.30
N GLN A 74 -12.01 -2.38 8.34
CA GLN A 74 -13.47 -2.45 8.20
C GLN A 74 -14.03 -1.36 7.27
N SER A 75 -13.52 -0.13 7.37
CA SER A 75 -13.92 0.98 6.51
C SER A 75 -13.25 0.96 5.14
N CYS A 76 -12.07 0.33 5.01
CA CYS A 76 -11.23 0.44 3.82
C CYS A 76 -11.47 -0.65 2.77
N VAL A 77 -11.79 -1.88 3.18
CA VAL A 77 -11.84 -3.05 2.29
C VAL A 77 -12.88 -2.87 1.17
N SER A 78 -14.00 -2.23 1.46
CA SER A 78 -15.07 -1.97 0.48
C SER A 78 -14.58 -1.08 -0.68
N HIS A 79 -13.74 -0.09 -0.40
CA HIS A 79 -13.17 0.83 -1.40
C HIS A 79 -12.17 0.15 -2.35
N LEU A 80 -11.57 -0.97 -1.92
CA LEU A 80 -10.61 -1.74 -2.70
C LEU A 80 -11.23 -2.98 -3.35
N LYS A 81 -12.55 -3.19 -3.19
CA LYS A 81 -13.23 -4.39 -3.72
C LYS A 81 -13.14 -4.46 -5.24
N ASN A 82 -13.31 -3.32 -5.90
CA ASN A 82 -13.37 -3.17 -7.35
C ASN A 82 -12.13 -2.44 -7.87
N ARG A 83 -11.83 -2.64 -9.16
CA ARG A 83 -10.75 -1.92 -9.87
C ARG A 83 -11.03 -0.43 -9.98
N GLN A 84 -12.30 -0.07 -10.13
CA GLN A 84 -12.75 1.32 -10.04
C GLN A 84 -12.77 1.72 -8.56
N PHE A 85 -11.94 2.70 -8.22
CA PHE A 85 -11.80 3.22 -6.87
C PHE A 85 -12.23 4.68 -6.81
N LYS A 86 -12.56 5.16 -5.61
CA LYS A 86 -12.92 6.56 -5.40
C LYS A 86 -11.66 7.43 -5.46
N HIS A 87 -11.61 8.34 -6.43
CA HIS A 87 -10.56 9.35 -6.51
C HIS A 87 -10.53 10.24 -5.26
N GLY A 88 -9.37 10.80 -4.93
CA GLY A 88 -9.17 11.67 -3.77
C GLY A 88 -8.89 10.95 -2.44
N LEU A 89 -9.04 9.62 -2.36
CA LEU A 89 -8.69 8.85 -1.15
C LEU A 89 -7.19 8.58 -0.98
N GLY A 90 -6.36 8.94 -1.96
CA GLY A 90 -4.94 8.59 -1.96
C GLY A 90 -4.66 7.13 -2.35
N ILE A 91 -5.63 6.45 -2.94
CA ILE A 91 -5.42 5.12 -3.56
C ILE A 91 -4.56 5.28 -4.81
N MET A 92 -3.51 4.46 -4.89
CA MET A 92 -2.51 4.48 -5.94
C MET A 92 -2.68 3.25 -6.85
N PRO A 93 -3.17 3.43 -8.09
CA PRO A 93 -3.28 2.35 -9.05
C PRO A 93 -1.92 2.02 -9.68
N GLY A 94 -1.79 0.78 -10.15
CA GLY A 94 -0.57 0.30 -10.78
C GLY A 94 -0.71 -1.08 -11.40
N HIS A 95 0.44 -1.67 -11.70
CA HIS A 95 0.56 -3.03 -12.22
C HIS A 95 1.52 -3.86 -11.40
N TYR A 96 1.34 -5.18 -11.45
CA TYR A 96 2.23 -6.12 -10.79
C TYR A 96 2.61 -7.29 -11.69
N ARG A 97 3.73 -7.93 -11.36
CA ARG A 97 4.16 -9.20 -11.93
C ARG A 97 4.73 -10.11 -10.86
N VAL A 98 4.49 -11.40 -10.99
CA VAL A 98 5.07 -12.44 -10.12
C VAL A 98 6.24 -13.08 -10.86
N VAL A 99 7.43 -13.03 -10.26
CA VAL A 99 8.67 -13.60 -10.80
C VAL A 99 9.28 -14.50 -9.72
N GLY A 100 9.14 -15.82 -9.90
CA GLY A 100 9.50 -16.77 -8.85
C GLY A 100 8.63 -16.56 -7.60
N GLU A 101 9.28 -16.27 -6.46
CA GLU A 101 8.63 -15.93 -5.18
C GLU A 101 8.43 -14.42 -5.00
N LYS A 102 8.94 -13.60 -5.92
CA LYS A 102 8.88 -12.14 -5.81
C LYS A 102 7.65 -11.58 -6.53
N VAL A 103 7.10 -10.51 -5.98
CA VAL A 103 6.03 -9.71 -6.56
C VAL A 103 6.58 -8.31 -6.75
N VAL A 104 6.73 -7.91 -8.00
CA VAL A 104 7.17 -6.57 -8.38
C VAL A 104 5.93 -5.75 -8.69
N ILE A 105 5.82 -4.59 -8.06
CA ILE A 105 4.68 -3.67 -8.15
C ILE A 105 5.20 -2.31 -8.57
N VAL A 106 4.52 -1.71 -9.55
CA VAL A 106 4.74 -0.32 -9.96
C VAL A 106 3.42 0.42 -9.84
N VAL A 107 3.34 1.35 -8.90
CA VAL A 107 2.13 2.15 -8.62
C VAL A 107 2.42 3.63 -8.78
N LYS A 108 1.38 4.38 -9.11
CA LYS A 108 1.50 5.81 -9.37
C LYS A 108 0.57 6.61 -8.46
N ARG A 109 1.07 7.74 -7.96
CA ARG A 109 0.31 8.73 -7.22
C ARG A 109 0.23 10.00 -8.05
N VAL A 110 -1.00 10.42 -8.35
CA VAL A 110 -1.25 11.74 -8.92
C VAL A 110 -1.59 12.67 -7.76
N ASN A 111 -0.78 13.70 -7.53
CA ASN A 111 -1.10 14.67 -6.50
C ASN A 111 -2.34 15.49 -6.93
N GLN A 112 -3.46 15.30 -6.23
CA GLN A 112 -4.71 16.03 -6.47
C GLN A 112 -4.85 17.25 -5.55
N GLU A 113 -3.78 17.66 -4.84
CA GLU A 113 -3.79 18.89 -4.05
C GLU A 113 -3.89 20.12 -4.95
N LYS A 114 -5.14 20.47 -5.26
CA LYS A 114 -5.69 21.84 -5.35
C LYS A 114 -7.21 21.73 -5.51
N LYS A 115 -7.95 22.00 -4.43
CA LYS A 115 -9.23 22.70 -4.61
C LYS A 115 -8.84 24.08 -5.20
N PRO A 116 -9.39 24.53 -6.33
CA PRO A 116 -9.23 25.92 -6.70
C PRO A 116 -9.78 26.74 -5.54
N VAL A 117 -8.92 27.55 -4.93
CA VAL A 117 -9.36 28.63 -4.02
C VAL A 117 -10.41 29.39 -4.81
N ALA A 118 -11.63 29.48 -4.28
CA ALA A 118 -12.77 30.10 -4.94
C ALA A 118 -12.30 31.40 -5.61
N ALA A 119 -12.41 31.45 -6.94
CA ALA A 119 -11.98 32.59 -7.72
C ALA A 119 -12.80 33.81 -7.26
N SER A 120 -12.19 34.65 -6.44
CA SER A 120 -12.62 36.04 -6.29
C SER A 120 -12.59 36.66 -7.68
N ASN A 121 -13.75 37.17 -8.12
CA ASN A 121 -13.98 37.75 -9.42
C ASN A 121 -12.94 38.84 -9.77
N THR A 122 -11.92 38.50 -10.55
CA THR A 122 -11.11 39.50 -11.27
C THR A 122 -11.20 39.23 -12.76
N ARG A 123 -12.11 39.95 -13.45
CA ARG A 123 -12.42 39.86 -14.89
C ARG A 123 -11.30 40.35 -15.83
N PHE A 124 -10.05 40.33 -15.38
CA PHE A 124 -8.91 40.84 -16.13
C PHE A 124 -7.66 39.99 -15.88
N ARG A 125 -7.65 38.74 -16.36
CA ARG A 125 -6.39 38.04 -16.65
C ARG A 125 -6.51 37.25 -17.94
N SER A 126 -5.93 37.84 -18.99
CA SER A 126 -5.69 37.23 -20.29
C SER A 126 -4.99 35.89 -20.16
N ARG A 127 -5.67 34.84 -20.63
CA ARG A 127 -5.19 33.62 -21.34
C ARG A 127 -3.73 33.13 -21.14
N HIS A 128 -3.16 33.20 -19.93
CA HIS A 128 -1.97 32.42 -19.58
C HIS A 128 -2.43 31.11 -18.94
N LYS A 129 -2.65 30.09 -19.78
CA LYS A 129 -2.94 28.73 -19.34
C LYS A 129 -1.63 28.13 -18.83
N GLU A 130 -1.28 28.39 -17.57
CA GLU A 130 -0.25 27.59 -16.89
C GLU A 130 -0.75 26.14 -16.90
N ILE A 131 -0.08 25.28 -17.67
CA ILE A 131 -0.26 23.84 -17.58
C ILE A 131 0.29 23.48 -16.21
N GLU A 132 -0.55 23.46 -15.18
CA GLU A 132 -0.20 22.93 -13.86
C GLU A 132 0.25 21.49 -14.06
N GLN A 133 1.57 21.28 -14.08
CA GLN A 133 2.19 19.97 -14.17
C GLN A 133 1.84 19.21 -12.90
N GLN A 134 0.76 18.43 -12.95
CA GLN A 134 0.42 17.44 -11.93
C GLN A 134 1.70 16.67 -11.59
N GLN A 135 2.14 16.75 -10.33
CA GLN A 135 3.30 16.00 -9.87
C GLN A 135 2.88 14.53 -9.77
N GLU A 136 3.26 13.75 -10.76
CA GLU A 136 3.10 12.29 -10.78
C GLU A 136 4.30 11.67 -10.06
N GLN A 137 4.04 10.91 -9.00
CA GLN A 137 5.05 10.10 -8.32
C GLN A 137 4.88 8.64 -8.72
N THR A 138 5.95 7.97 -9.09
CA THR A 138 5.97 6.53 -9.36
C THR A 138 6.69 5.82 -8.22
N PHE A 139 6.16 4.69 -7.77
CA PHE A 139 6.76 3.89 -6.71
C PHE A 139 7.01 2.49 -7.21
N HIS A 140 8.21 1.98 -6.93
CA HIS A 140 8.62 0.62 -7.17
C HIS A 140 8.65 -0.13 -5.85
N VAL A 141 7.92 -1.23 -5.78
CA VAL A 141 7.80 -2.06 -4.59
C VAL A 141 8.13 -3.51 -5.00
N GLU A 142 9.02 -4.14 -4.26
CA GLU A 142 9.30 -5.57 -4.39
C GLU A 142 8.96 -6.25 -3.07
N LEU A 143 8.09 -7.25 -3.16
CA LEU A 143 7.69 -8.08 -2.05
C LEU A 143 8.05 -9.54 -2.31
N GLU A 144 8.31 -10.29 -1.26
CA GLU A 144 8.53 -11.74 -1.34
C GLU A 144 7.36 -12.49 -0.73
N LEU A 145 6.77 -13.39 -1.52
CA LEU A 145 5.70 -14.28 -1.08
C LEU A 145 6.23 -15.33 -0.13
N SER A 146 5.62 -15.40 1.04
CA SER A 146 5.84 -16.44 2.03
C SER A 146 4.51 -16.95 2.56
N GLY A 147 4.55 -18.08 3.26
CA GLY A 147 3.36 -18.66 3.87
C GLY A 147 3.62 -20.04 4.46
N SER A 148 2.73 -20.48 5.34
CA SER A 148 2.77 -21.83 5.90
C SER A 148 2.16 -22.84 4.93
N ARG A 149 2.28 -24.15 5.20
CA ARG A 149 1.62 -25.19 4.39
C ARG A 149 0.10 -24.98 4.26
N SER A 150 -0.56 -24.48 5.30
CA SER A 150 -2.01 -24.25 5.33
C SER A 150 -2.41 -22.90 4.75
N ALA A 151 -1.57 -21.87 4.88
CA ALA A 151 -1.82 -20.52 4.39
C ALA A 151 -0.69 -20.06 3.47
N ARG A 152 -0.51 -20.77 2.34
CA ARG A 152 0.55 -20.46 1.38
C ARG A 152 0.30 -19.11 0.73
N ASN A 153 1.38 -18.40 0.42
CA ASN A 153 1.34 -17.08 -0.21
C ASN A 153 0.49 -16.05 0.58
N SER A 154 0.22 -16.31 1.87
CA SER A 154 -0.62 -15.43 2.69
C SER A 154 0.17 -14.29 3.34
N ARG A 155 1.51 -14.32 3.24
CA ARG A 155 2.39 -13.32 3.80
C ARG A 155 3.27 -12.73 2.69
N MET A 156 3.52 -11.43 2.76
CA MET A 156 4.44 -10.74 1.86
C MET A 156 5.44 -9.93 2.66
N GLU A 157 6.73 -10.16 2.43
CA GLU A 157 7.81 -9.43 3.09
C GLU A 157 8.36 -8.34 2.19
N TRP A 158 8.74 -7.19 2.76
CA TRP A 158 9.38 -6.12 2.01
C TRP A 158 10.80 -6.52 1.60
N ARG A 159 11.13 -6.33 0.32
CA ARG A 159 12.49 -6.51 -0.23
C ARG A 159 13.05 -5.25 -0.86
N HIS A 160 12.20 -4.45 -1.50
CA HIS A 160 12.59 -3.15 -2.07
C HIS A 160 11.42 -2.17 -2.02
N TYR A 161 11.72 -0.90 -1.78
CA TYR A 161 10.78 0.18 -1.96
C TYR A 161 11.52 1.45 -2.39
N ALA A 162 11.09 2.07 -3.48
CA ALA A 162 11.65 3.32 -3.97
C ALA A 162 10.58 4.21 -4.60
N ALA A 163 10.80 5.52 -4.59
CA ALA A 163 9.92 6.51 -5.22
C ALA A 163 10.70 7.38 -6.21
N CYS A 164 10.04 7.76 -7.30
CA CYS A 164 10.51 8.72 -8.29
C CYS A 164 9.47 9.84 -8.41
N THR A 165 9.85 11.09 -8.16
CA THR A 165 8.93 12.25 -8.17
C THR A 165 9.06 13.11 -9.42
N ARG A 166 10.28 13.35 -9.92
CA ARG A 166 10.60 14.04 -11.19
C ARG A 166 12.01 13.63 -11.64
N ARG A 167 12.25 13.56 -12.96
CA ARG A 167 13.58 13.36 -13.60
C ARG A 167 14.31 12.06 -13.28
N ASP A 168 13.62 10.93 -13.29
CA ASP A 168 14.24 9.59 -13.19
C ASP A 168 15.17 9.40 -11.96
N GLN A 169 15.01 10.28 -10.96
CA GLN A 169 15.72 10.23 -9.70
C GLN A 169 14.93 9.36 -8.73
N TRP A 170 15.54 8.24 -8.37
CA TRP A 170 14.97 7.27 -7.45
C TRP A 170 15.48 7.52 -6.03
N THR A 171 14.55 7.70 -5.10
CA THR A 171 14.84 7.69 -3.67
C THR A 171 14.44 6.33 -3.12
N GLN A 172 15.42 5.55 -2.68
CA GLN A 172 15.19 4.26 -2.02
C GLN A 172 14.84 4.47 -0.55
N PHE A 173 13.85 3.74 -0.06
CA PHE A 173 13.47 3.75 1.34
C PHE A 173 14.26 2.69 2.13
N GLU A 174 14.60 3.02 3.36
CA GLU A 174 15.19 2.07 4.30
C GLU A 174 14.11 1.18 4.92
N LEU A 175 14.22 -0.12 4.66
CA LEU A 175 13.23 -1.12 5.08
C LEU A 175 13.59 -1.67 6.46
N THR A 176 13.10 -1.01 7.51
CA THR A 176 13.21 -1.53 8.89
C THR A 176 11.95 -2.31 9.27
N PRO A 177 12.07 -3.45 9.99
CA PRO A 177 10.91 -4.27 10.36
C PRO A 177 9.79 -3.51 11.09
N GLY A 178 10.16 -2.50 11.90
CA GLY A 178 9.19 -1.66 12.61
C GLY A 178 8.41 -0.70 11.70
N LYS A 179 9.02 -0.16 10.63
CA LYS A 179 8.35 0.78 9.70
C LYS A 179 7.67 0.07 8.52
N PHE A 180 8.16 -1.11 8.17
CA PHE A 180 7.73 -1.93 7.05
C PHE A 180 7.51 -3.39 7.48
N PRO A 181 6.50 -3.64 8.34
CA PRO A 181 6.14 -5.00 8.72
C PRO A 181 5.54 -5.76 7.52
N PRO A 182 5.59 -7.09 7.53
CA PRO A 182 5.07 -7.91 6.44
C PRO A 182 3.56 -7.72 6.27
N PHE A 183 3.08 -7.84 5.04
CA PHE A 183 1.65 -7.89 4.79
C PHE A 183 1.11 -9.29 5.08
N ARG A 184 -0.15 -9.34 5.52
CA ARG A 184 -0.92 -10.57 5.71
C ARG A 184 -2.20 -10.52 4.91
N PHE A 185 -2.55 -11.65 4.29
CA PHE A 185 -3.75 -11.80 3.49
C PHE A 185 -4.99 -11.91 4.37
N LYS A 186 -6.05 -11.19 3.97
CA LYS A 186 -7.39 -11.24 4.57
C LYS A 186 -8.46 -11.30 3.47
N LEU A 187 -9.51 -12.07 3.68
CA LEU A 187 -10.60 -12.21 2.71
C LEU A 187 -11.46 -10.94 2.70
N ASN A 188 -12.01 -10.58 1.53
CA ASN A 188 -12.92 -9.43 1.45
C ASN A 188 -14.26 -9.66 2.15
N THR A 189 -14.59 -10.92 2.43
CA THR A 189 -15.85 -11.34 3.04
C THR A 189 -15.71 -11.61 4.54
N ASP A 190 -14.52 -11.47 5.13
CA ASP A 190 -14.33 -11.72 6.56
C ASP A 190 -15.09 -10.67 7.38
N PRO A 191 -16.15 -11.07 8.13
CA PRO A 191 -16.84 -10.17 9.04
C PRO A 191 -16.03 -9.90 10.32
N LEU A 192 -14.90 -10.62 10.50
CA LEU A 192 -14.07 -10.64 11.71
C LEU A 192 -12.83 -9.74 11.62
N LEU A 193 -12.83 -8.72 10.75
CA LEU A 193 -11.81 -7.65 10.81
C LEU A 193 -12.02 -6.76 12.06
N SER A 194 -12.26 -7.35 13.24
CA SER A 194 -12.27 -6.61 14.49
C SER A 194 -10.83 -6.22 14.87
N PRO A 195 -10.62 -5.06 15.53
CA PRO A 195 -9.29 -4.59 15.93
C PRO A 195 -8.47 -5.61 16.74
N ALA A 196 -9.13 -6.54 17.45
CA ALA A 196 -8.50 -7.48 18.37
C ALA A 196 -7.65 -8.56 17.68
N GLU A 197 -8.02 -9.04 16.48
CA GLU A 197 -7.26 -10.10 15.79
C GLU A 197 -5.97 -9.60 15.12
N ILE A 198 -5.79 -8.28 15.01
CA ILE A 198 -4.56 -7.68 14.48
C ILE A 198 -3.50 -7.56 15.58
N LEU A 199 -3.91 -7.43 16.85
CA LEU A 199 -3.04 -7.33 18.02
C LEU A 199 -2.36 -8.66 18.39
N ASP A 200 -3.00 -9.81 18.13
CA ASP A 200 -2.51 -11.12 18.60
C ASP A 200 -1.42 -11.74 17.70
N SER A 201 -0.71 -10.89 16.94
CA SER A 201 0.25 -11.35 15.95
C SER A 201 1.58 -10.63 15.93
N GLY A 202 1.82 -9.84 16.99
CA GLY A 202 3.05 -9.10 17.23
C GLY A 202 3.26 -8.86 18.72
N LEU A 203 3.44 -9.95 19.48
CA LEU A 203 4.39 -10.06 20.60
C LEU A 203 5.22 -11.33 20.36
#